data_AF-A0A7X9CNQ7-F1
#
_entry.id   AF-A0A7X9CNQ7-F1
#
_cell.length_a   1.000
_cell.length_b   1.000
_cell.length_c   1.000
_cell.angle_alpha   90.00
_cell.angle_beta   90.00
_cell.angle_gamma   90.00
#
_symmetry.space_group_name_H-M   'P 1'
#
loop_
_entity.id
_entity.type
_entity.pdbx_description
1 polymer ?
#
loop_
_entity_poly.entity_id
_entity_poly.type
_entity_poly.pdbx_seq_one_letter_code
_entity_poly.pdbx_strand_id
1 'polypeptide(L)'
;MKGSLKKSISKAIDIIKESKKIYIGSHVQPDGDNIGSLLALGKALKKINKDVKILKVDHIPSDYEFLPGIELIKEYEIERELDLFVALDCSDMERLGMGKQFAENANCIINIDHHITNTNFGDINIISPSSAATG
;
A
#
# COMPACT_ATOMS: atom_id res chain seq x y z
N MET A 1 9.57 13.78 -16.91
CA MET A 1 8.82 12.70 -16.22
C MET A 1 9.73 11.71 -15.47
N LYS A 2 10.67 10.99 -16.11
CA LYS A 2 11.52 9.98 -15.42
C LYS A 2 12.30 10.50 -14.19
N GLY A 3 12.75 11.75 -14.19
CA GLY A 3 13.47 12.35 -13.06
C GLY A 3 12.60 12.58 -11.81
N SER A 4 11.33 12.93 -12.00
CA SER A 4 10.39 13.17 -10.89
C SER A 4 10.06 11.86 -10.17
N LEU A 5 9.79 10.80 -10.93
CA LEU A 5 9.46 9.48 -10.37
C LEU A 5 10.64 8.90 -9.56
N LYS A 6 11.87 9.00 -10.07
CA LYS A 6 13.07 8.57 -9.34
C LYS A 6 13.23 9.30 -8.01
N LYS A 7 12.91 10.60 -7.96
CA LYS A 7 12.97 11.39 -6.72
C LYS A 7 11.92 10.93 -5.71
N SER A 8 10.67 10.67 -6.14
CA SER A 8 9.63 10.11 -5.28
C SER A 8 10.02 8.74 -4.73
N ILE A 9 10.58 7.86 -5.56
CA ILE A 9 11.08 6.54 -5.14
C ILE A 9 12.18 6.68 -4.10
N SER A 10 13.16 7.55 -4.32
CA SER A 10 14.24 7.78 -3.33
C SER A 10 13.67 8.25 -1.99
N LYS A 11 12.75 9.23 -2.03
CA LYS A 11 12.12 9.75 -0.81
C LYS A 11 11.31 8.67 -0.08
N ALA A 12 10.56 7.85 -0.83
CA ALA A 12 9.81 6.74 -0.26
C ALA A 12 10.72 5.71 0.43
N ILE A 13 11.86 5.37 -0.18
CA ILE A 13 12.86 4.47 0.41
C ILE A 13 13.39 5.04 1.73
N ASP A 14 13.69 6.33 1.78
CA ASP A 14 14.20 6.98 3.00
C ASP A 14 13.16 6.97 4.12
N ILE A 15 11.90 7.33 3.82
CA ILE A 15 10.79 7.25 4.78
C ILE A 15 10.59 5.81 5.27
N ILE A 16 10.54 4.81 4.36
CA ILE A 16 10.41 3.40 4.75
C ILE A 16 11.54 2.96 5.69
N LYS A 17 12.77 3.40 5.45
CA LYS A 17 13.91 3.08 6.32
C LYS A 17 13.79 3.71 7.72
N GLU A 18 13.18 4.87 7.84
CA GLU A 18 12.98 5.57 9.11
C GLU A 18 11.75 5.07 9.88
N SER A 19 10.68 4.65 9.18
CA SER A 19 9.45 4.15 9.78
C SER A 19 9.66 2.80 10.49
N LYS A 20 9.07 2.65 11.67
CA LYS A 20 9.07 1.38 12.42
C LYS A 20 7.77 0.63 12.20
N LYS A 21 6.64 1.32 12.36
CA LYS A 21 5.29 0.76 12.28
C LYS A 21 4.64 1.12 10.96
N ILE A 22 4.61 0.16 10.05
CA ILE A 22 4.15 0.35 8.67
C ILE A 22 2.85 -0.42 8.46
N TYR A 23 1.85 0.28 7.95
CA TYR A 23 0.63 -0.34 7.44
C TYR A 23 0.62 -0.29 5.93
N ILE A 24 0.16 -1.36 5.30
CA ILE A 24 -0.02 -1.42 3.84
C ILE A 24 -1.47 -1.78 3.57
N GLY A 25 -2.11 -1.05 2.67
CA GLY A 25 -3.47 -1.30 2.21
C GLY A 25 -3.62 -1.05 0.72
N SER A 26 -4.74 -1.50 0.16
CA SER A 26 -5.12 -1.30 -1.23
C SER A 26 -6.61 -0.94 -1.30
N HIS A 27 -7.19 -0.93 -2.49
CA HIS A 27 -8.60 -0.63 -2.67
C HIS A 27 -9.53 -1.75 -2.18
N VAL A 28 -10.78 -1.40 -1.85
CA VAL A 28 -11.91 -2.32 -1.67
C VAL A 28 -12.19 -3.12 -2.95
N GLN A 29 -12.91 -4.24 -2.85
CA GLN A 29 -13.12 -5.19 -3.96
C GLN A 29 -11.77 -5.66 -4.55
N PRO A 30 -10.97 -6.41 -3.78
CA PRO A 30 -9.61 -6.75 -4.16
C PRO A 30 -9.56 -7.69 -5.36
N ASP A 31 -8.57 -7.43 -6.23
CA ASP A 31 -8.23 -8.26 -7.37
C ASP A 31 -6.78 -8.78 -7.27
N GLY A 32 -6.30 -9.44 -8.33
CA GLY A 32 -4.97 -10.02 -8.35
C GLY A 32 -3.82 -9.00 -8.25
N ASP A 33 -3.99 -7.78 -8.77
CA ASP A 33 -2.93 -6.76 -8.75
C ASP A 33 -2.76 -6.18 -7.35
N ASN A 34 -3.89 -5.75 -6.77
CA ASN A 34 -4.05 -5.39 -5.38
C ASN A 34 -3.43 -6.43 -4.42
N ILE A 35 -3.84 -7.70 -4.51
CA ILE A 35 -3.40 -8.74 -3.56
C ILE A 35 -1.92 -9.06 -3.80
N GLY A 36 -1.50 -9.17 -5.06
CA GLY A 36 -0.12 -9.41 -5.45
C GLY A 36 0.82 -8.32 -4.91
N SER A 37 0.44 -7.05 -5.09
CA SER A 37 1.16 -5.88 -4.61
C SER A 37 1.32 -5.89 -3.08
N LEU A 38 0.23 -6.15 -2.36
CA LEU A 38 0.23 -6.25 -0.90
C LEU A 38 1.19 -7.33 -0.39
N LEU A 39 1.11 -8.53 -0.98
CA LEU A 39 1.96 -9.65 -0.58
C LEU A 39 3.42 -9.42 -0.94
N ALA A 40 3.71 -8.90 -2.13
CA ALA A 40 5.06 -8.65 -2.61
C ALA A 40 5.78 -7.62 -1.72
N LEU A 41 5.20 -6.44 -1.55
CA LEU A 41 5.81 -5.39 -0.73
C LEU A 41 5.84 -5.77 0.75
N GLY A 42 4.74 -6.31 1.28
CA GLY A 42 4.64 -6.71 2.67
C GLY A 42 5.70 -7.74 3.07
N LYS A 43 5.94 -8.75 2.22
CA LYS A 43 7.01 -9.73 2.44
C LYS A 43 8.40 -9.14 2.30
N ALA A 44 8.61 -8.26 1.31
CA ALA A 44 9.90 -7.60 1.12
C ALA A 44 10.29 -6.75 2.35
N LEU A 45 9.34 -5.98 2.90
CA LEU A 45 9.57 -5.18 4.10
C LEU A 45 9.78 -6.03 5.35
N LYS A 46 9.02 -7.13 5.51
CA LYS A 46 9.26 -8.09 6.60
C LYS A 46 10.66 -8.71 6.53
N LYS A 47 11.18 -9.02 5.34
CA LYS A 47 12.54 -9.55 5.13
C LYS A 47 13.65 -8.59 5.56
N ILE A 48 13.37 -7.28 5.60
CA ILE A 48 14.31 -6.26 6.10
C ILE A 48 13.96 -5.83 7.54
N ASN A 49 13.28 -6.69 8.30
CA ASN A 49 12.95 -6.53 9.72
C ASN A 49 12.08 -5.30 10.05
N LYS A 50 11.18 -4.91 9.14
CA LYS A 50 10.16 -3.89 9.42
C LYS A 50 8.94 -4.52 10.10
N ASP A 51 8.34 -3.81 11.05
CA ASP A 51 7.04 -4.17 11.60
C ASP A 51 5.96 -3.72 10.63
N VAL A 52 5.47 -4.68 9.84
CA VAL A 52 4.53 -4.45 8.74
C VAL A 52 3.24 -5.20 8.99
N LYS A 53 2.12 -4.47 8.94
CA LYS A 53 0.76 -5.00 8.99
C LYS A 53 0.10 -4.79 7.63
N ILE A 54 -0.33 -5.89 7.01
CA ILE A 54 -0.98 -5.87 5.69
C ILE A 54 -2.48 -5.93 5.91
N LEU A 55 -3.17 -4.83 5.61
CA LEU A 55 -4.59 -4.65 5.90
C LEU A 55 -5.46 -5.41 4.91
N LYS A 56 -6.40 -6.18 5.46
CA LYS A 56 -7.59 -6.64 4.75
C LYS A 56 -8.63 -5.53 4.81
N VAL A 57 -8.85 -4.83 3.70
CA VAL A 57 -9.84 -3.74 3.62
C VAL A 57 -11.24 -4.21 3.20
N ASP A 58 -11.33 -5.42 2.64
CA ASP A 58 -12.57 -6.05 2.15
C ASP A 58 -12.39 -7.59 2.06
N HIS A 59 -13.45 -8.30 1.69
CA HIS A 59 -13.43 -9.74 1.44
C HIS A 59 -12.47 -10.10 0.29
N ILE A 60 -11.58 -11.07 0.53
CA ILE A 60 -10.68 -11.61 -0.49
C ILE A 60 -11.44 -12.71 -1.25
N PRO A 61 -11.63 -12.60 -2.59
CA PRO A 61 -12.28 -13.65 -3.37
C PRO A 61 -11.57 -15.01 -3.23
N SER A 62 -12.35 -16.10 -3.18
CA SER A 62 -11.82 -17.47 -3.01
C SER A 62 -10.80 -17.86 -4.09
N ASP A 63 -10.93 -17.28 -5.29
CA ASP A 63 -10.02 -17.50 -6.41
C ASP A 63 -8.57 -17.09 -6.09
N TYR A 64 -8.34 -16.28 -5.06
CA TYR A 64 -7.02 -15.81 -4.64
C TYR A 64 -6.51 -16.46 -3.35
N GLU A 65 -7.29 -17.32 -2.69
CA GLU A 65 -6.88 -17.99 -1.43
C GLU A 65 -5.68 -18.93 -1.61
N PHE A 66 -5.40 -19.36 -2.84
CA PHE A 66 -4.22 -20.18 -3.14
C PHE A 66 -2.90 -19.40 -3.08
N LEU A 67 -2.94 -18.05 -3.07
CA LEU A 67 -1.74 -17.25 -3.13
C LEU A 67 -0.88 -17.45 -1.87
N PRO A 68 0.43 -17.69 -2.02
CA PRO A 68 1.28 -17.94 -0.87
C PRO A 68 1.34 -16.70 0.01
N GLY A 69 1.13 -16.85 1.32
CA GLY A 69 1.17 -15.73 2.26
C GLY A 69 -0.13 -14.94 2.35
N ILE A 70 -1.23 -15.39 1.75
CA ILE A 70 -2.54 -14.73 1.84
C ILE A 70 -2.97 -14.51 3.30
N GLU A 71 -2.57 -15.42 4.20
CA GLU A 71 -2.82 -15.35 5.63
C GLU A 71 -2.14 -14.17 6.32
N LEU A 72 -1.22 -13.47 5.65
CA LEU A 72 -0.60 -12.24 6.15
C LEU A 72 -1.55 -11.03 6.05
N ILE A 73 -2.53 -11.09 5.15
CA ILE A 73 -3.55 -10.05 4.96
C ILE A 73 -4.65 -10.26 6.00
N LYS A 74 -4.77 -9.33 6.95
CA LYS A 74 -5.67 -9.48 8.10
C LYS A 74 -6.39 -8.19 8.45
N GLU A 75 -7.48 -8.33 9.17
CA GLU A 75 -8.12 -7.21 9.85
C GLU A 75 -7.28 -6.81 11.07
N TYR A 76 -7.19 -5.51 11.31
CA TYR A 76 -6.51 -4.94 12.47
C TYR A 76 -7.42 -3.92 13.13
N GLU A 77 -7.27 -3.75 14.44
CA GLU A 77 -7.87 -2.64 15.14
C GLU A 77 -7.23 -1.33 14.68
N ILE A 78 -8.04 -0.28 14.60
CA ILE A 78 -7.58 1.05 14.24
C ILE A 78 -6.65 1.57 15.33
N GLU A 79 -5.45 1.94 14.92
CA GLU A 79 -4.46 2.56 15.79
C GLU A 79 -4.40 4.06 15.54
N ARG A 80 -4.22 4.85 16.61
CA ARG A 80 -4.27 6.32 16.55
C ARG A 80 -3.01 6.97 15.97
N GLU A 81 -1.88 6.28 16.05
CA GLU A 81 -0.59 6.80 15.60
C GLU A 81 0.17 5.70 14.85
N LEU A 82 0.48 5.99 13.59
CA LEU A 82 1.20 5.11 12.66
C LEU A 82 2.32 5.92 12.01
N ASP A 83 3.50 5.31 11.83
CA ASP A 83 4.61 6.03 11.20
C ASP A 83 4.36 6.23 9.71
N LEU A 84 3.82 5.19 9.06
CA LEU A 84 3.66 5.15 7.61
C LEU A 84 2.48 4.28 7.21
N PHE A 85 1.67 4.81 6.30
CA PHE A 85 0.73 4.04 5.49
C PHE A 85 1.21 3.96 4.05
N VAL A 86 1.24 2.76 3.47
CA VAL A 86 1.53 2.55 2.05
C VAL A 86 0.26 2.08 1.34
N ALA A 87 -0.30 2.94 0.49
CA ALA A 87 -1.43 2.64 -0.36
C ALA A 87 -0.93 2.10 -1.70
N LEU A 88 -1.23 0.84 -1.99
CA LEU A 88 -0.88 0.15 -3.23
C LEU A 88 -2.11 0.02 -4.11
N ASP A 89 -1.95 0.25 -5.40
CA ASP A 89 -3.00 0.01 -6.40
C ASP A 89 -4.32 0.66 -5.98
N CYS A 90 -4.31 1.96 -5.72
CA CYS A 90 -5.46 2.68 -5.22
C CYS A 90 -5.42 4.12 -5.73
N SER A 91 -6.45 4.51 -6.48
CA SER A 91 -6.54 5.79 -7.18
C SER A 91 -6.91 6.97 -6.28
N ASP A 92 -7.60 6.71 -5.18
CA ASP A 92 -8.12 7.73 -4.29
C ASP A 92 -8.33 7.19 -2.87
N MET A 93 -8.50 8.11 -1.95
CA MET A 93 -8.60 7.82 -0.52
C MET A 93 -9.89 7.08 -0.15
N GLU A 94 -11.00 7.31 -0.86
CA GLU A 94 -12.28 6.67 -0.55
C GLU A 94 -12.25 5.18 -0.87
N ARG A 95 -11.53 4.80 -1.94
CA ARG A 95 -11.34 3.40 -2.32
C ARG A 95 -10.59 2.57 -1.28
N LEU A 96 -9.89 3.17 -0.32
CA LEU A 96 -9.24 2.43 0.78
C LEU A 96 -10.25 1.79 1.76
N GLY A 97 -11.54 2.17 1.72
CA GLY A 97 -12.55 1.67 2.65
C GLY A 97 -12.13 1.91 4.10
N MET A 98 -12.15 0.86 4.95
CA MET A 98 -11.68 0.95 6.33
C MET A 98 -10.20 1.33 6.46
N GLY A 99 -9.39 1.08 5.42
CA GLY A 99 -7.99 1.49 5.34
C GLY A 99 -7.80 3.01 5.35
N LYS A 100 -8.83 3.79 4.96
CA LYS A 100 -8.79 5.26 4.98
C LYS A 100 -8.46 5.81 6.37
N GLN A 101 -9.06 5.24 7.41
CA GLN A 101 -8.83 5.71 8.78
C GLN A 101 -7.39 5.42 9.26
N PHE A 102 -6.78 4.34 8.78
CA PHE A 102 -5.36 4.07 9.03
C PHE A 102 -4.48 5.09 8.27
N ALA A 103 -4.82 5.39 7.03
CA ALA A 103 -4.10 6.38 6.24
C ALA A 103 -4.18 7.79 6.87
N GLU A 104 -5.34 8.20 7.36
CA GLU A 104 -5.55 9.49 8.06
C GLU A 104 -4.79 9.58 9.40
N ASN A 105 -4.58 8.45 10.09
CA ASN A 105 -3.82 8.38 11.34
C ASN A 105 -2.30 8.20 11.13
N ALA A 106 -1.83 8.13 9.88
CA ALA A 106 -0.43 7.97 9.58
C ALA A 106 0.30 9.31 9.48
N ASN A 107 1.53 9.37 10.00
CA ASN A 107 2.40 10.55 9.87
C ASN A 107 2.79 10.83 8.41
N CYS A 108 2.74 9.81 7.55
CA CYS A 108 3.01 9.92 6.12
C CYS A 108 2.26 8.84 5.34
N ILE A 109 1.79 9.20 4.14
CA ILE A 109 1.18 8.31 3.16
C ILE A 109 2.08 8.22 1.92
N ILE A 110 2.47 6.99 1.55
CA ILE A 110 3.08 6.69 0.25
C ILE A 110 2.02 6.03 -0.62
N ASN A 111 1.73 6.58 -1.80
CA ASN A 111 0.82 5.97 -2.77
C ASN A 111 1.59 5.49 -4.01
N ILE A 112 1.52 4.19 -4.27
CA ILE A 112 2.12 3.53 -5.44
C ILE A 112 0.98 2.97 -6.27
N ASP A 113 0.84 3.45 -7.49
CA ASP A 113 -0.31 3.15 -8.33
C ASP A 113 0.01 3.35 -9.82
N HIS A 114 -0.83 2.78 -10.68
CA HIS A 114 -0.74 2.89 -12.13
C HIS A 114 -2.01 3.49 -12.76
N HIS A 115 -3.08 3.74 -12.00
CA HIS A 115 -4.30 4.32 -12.56
C HIS A 115 -4.08 5.75 -13.07
N ILE A 116 -4.51 6.05 -14.29
CA ILE A 116 -4.50 7.42 -14.83
C ILE A 116 -5.44 8.37 -14.05
N THR A 117 -6.44 7.80 -13.38
CA THR A 117 -7.42 8.50 -12.55
C THR A 117 -6.90 8.81 -11.15
N ASN A 118 -5.66 8.43 -10.82
CA ASN A 118 -5.11 8.64 -9.49
C ASN A 118 -5.10 10.12 -9.08
N THR A 119 -5.58 10.39 -7.86
CA THR A 119 -5.78 11.72 -7.29
C THR A 119 -4.54 12.32 -6.63
N ASN A 120 -3.44 11.55 -6.56
CA ASN A 120 -2.19 11.91 -5.89
C ASN A 120 -2.39 12.24 -4.40
N PHE A 121 -3.20 11.44 -3.71
CA PHE A 121 -3.60 11.70 -2.32
C PHE A 121 -2.50 11.42 -1.28
N GLY A 122 -1.40 10.77 -1.65
CA GLY A 122 -0.28 10.54 -0.75
C GLY A 122 0.62 11.77 -0.59
N ASP A 123 1.39 11.82 0.50
CA ASP A 123 2.50 12.78 0.65
C ASP A 123 3.64 12.49 -0.33
N ILE A 124 3.75 11.22 -0.75
CA ILE A 124 4.67 10.74 -1.77
C ILE A 124 3.87 9.90 -2.76
N ASN A 125 3.80 10.36 -4.01
CA ASN A 125 3.08 9.68 -5.09
C ASN A 125 4.08 9.10 -6.10
N ILE A 126 4.00 7.79 -6.32
CA ILE A 126 4.78 7.00 -7.28
C ILE A 126 3.78 6.46 -8.31
N ILE A 127 3.37 7.33 -9.23
CA ILE A 127 2.32 7.01 -10.20
C ILE A 127 2.94 6.75 -11.57
N SER A 128 2.67 5.58 -12.14
CA SER A 128 3.18 5.19 -13.45
C SER A 128 2.09 4.62 -14.36
N PRO A 129 1.30 5.46 -15.04
CA PRO A 129 0.21 5.00 -15.91
C PRO A 129 0.63 4.21 -17.14
N SER A 130 1.93 4.19 -17.44
CA SER A 130 2.50 3.32 -18.48
C SER A 130 2.71 1.88 -18.01
N SER A 131 2.58 1.60 -16.72
CA SER A 131 2.74 0.26 -16.14
C SER A 131 1.42 -0.51 -16.25
N ALA A 132 1.51 -1.79 -16.60
CA ALA A 132 0.33 -2.63 -16.78
C ALA A 132 -0.36 -2.98 -15.46
N ALA A 133 0.40 -2.96 -14.35
CA ALA A 133 -0.03 -3.32 -13.01
C ALA A 133 0.88 -2.62 -11.98
N THR A 134 0.44 -2.60 -10.72
CA THR A 134 1.23 -2.15 -9.56
C THR A 134 2.19 -3.25 -9.06
N GLY A 135 1.78 -4.52 -9.14
CA GLY A 135 2.47 -5.70 -8.60
C GLY A 135 3.70 -6.21 -9.35
#